data_AF-A0A853C3P6-F1
#
_entry.id   AF-A0A853C3P6-F1
#
_cell.length_a   1.000
_cell.length_b   1.000
_cell.length_c   1.000
_cell.angle_alpha   90.00
_cell.angle_beta   90.00
_cell.angle_gamma   90.00
#
_symmetry.space_group_name_H-M   'P 1'
#
loop_
_entity.id
_entity.type
_entity.pdbx_description
1 polymer ?
#
loop_
_entity_poly.entity_id
_entity_poly.type
_entity_poly.pdbx_seq_one_letter_code
_entity_poly.pdbx_strand_id
1 'polypeptide(L)'
;MNTIDIHELEGQLAGGPGDPGRPDLVTIRRLGHRRRRVRGALAGGVAALVVAGSAGSGALLLGDDGSTARDSVTVAVPPDAELSPLAERALAEIPGARQVNSGEVVIPAPEDRLFMAQRVEVVGQPVELPRHYYYGVTTYRASVWPAWLYEGTEKAERAAAEPDGSYGAGTRDVTGISVDVGPRYLACALPRAEWGGDPDDPCSPAIVTDHSDSGYVFEYGLGTDDFLTDGAPMEVFAEESYISGDLTTLAVAGLDGADVARAEFISADGTRVEGQVEAGTLMTEESFVFAEVPGTLARIVAYDAAGEVIEDHQLRDCDTPVECEVR
;
A
#
# COMPACT_ATOMS: atom_id res chain seq x y z
N MET A 1 -15.15 24.31 -43.47
CA MET A 1 -15.08 23.18 -42.52
C MET A 1 -16.46 23.07 -41.90
N ASN A 2 -17.19 21.99 -42.19
CA ASN A 2 -18.53 21.77 -41.63
C ASN A 2 -18.36 21.10 -40.27
N THR A 3 -18.85 21.76 -39.22
CA THR A 3 -18.96 21.21 -37.87
C THR A 3 -20.22 20.35 -37.83
N ILE A 4 -20.05 19.04 -37.65
CA ILE A 4 -21.17 18.09 -37.49
C ILE A 4 -21.67 18.20 -36.05
N ASP A 5 -22.99 18.36 -35.89
CA ASP A 5 -23.66 18.43 -34.59
C ASP A 5 -23.74 17.04 -33.93
N ILE A 6 -23.63 16.96 -32.60
CA ILE A 6 -23.68 15.72 -31.83
C ILE A 6 -24.97 14.94 -32.09
N HIS A 7 -26.09 15.65 -32.29
CA HIS A 7 -27.37 15.02 -32.60
C HIS A 7 -27.41 14.41 -34.02
N GLU A 8 -26.61 14.95 -34.94
CA GLU A 8 -26.46 14.40 -36.30
C GLU A 8 -25.62 13.12 -36.28
N LEU A 9 -24.61 13.05 -35.41
CA LEU A 9 -23.84 11.84 -35.10
C LEU A 9 -24.69 10.74 -34.44
N GLU A 10 -25.56 11.11 -33.49
CA GLU A 10 -26.48 10.18 -32.83
C GLU A 10 -27.52 9.62 -33.80
N GLY A 11 -28.03 10.46 -34.71
CA GLY A 11 -28.93 10.02 -35.79
C GLY A 11 -28.28 9.05 -36.78
N GLN A 12 -26.99 9.24 -37.10
CA GLN A 12 -26.23 8.33 -37.95
C GLN A 12 -25.91 7.00 -37.27
N LEU A 13 -25.85 6.97 -35.94
CA LEU A 13 -25.60 5.76 -35.16
C LEU A 13 -26.88 4.95 -34.88
N ALA A 14 -28.07 5.56 -34.93
CA ALA A 14 -29.35 4.93 -34.59
C ALA A 14 -29.98 4.02 -35.66
N GLY A 15 -29.30 3.75 -36.78
CA GLY A 15 -29.81 2.89 -37.85
C GLY A 15 -29.76 1.39 -37.52
N GLY A 16 -30.95 0.75 -37.42
CA GLY A 16 -31.22 -0.68 -37.66
C GLY A 16 -30.69 -1.71 -36.64
N PRO A 17 -31.56 -2.43 -35.89
CA PRO A 17 -31.11 -3.48 -34.98
C PRO A 17 -30.64 -4.74 -35.74
N GLY A 18 -29.39 -5.18 -35.54
CA GLY A 18 -28.95 -6.52 -35.96
C GLY A 18 -27.48 -6.76 -36.35
N ASP A 19 -26.55 -5.82 -36.15
CA ASP A 19 -25.15 -5.98 -36.63
C ASP A 19 -24.20 -6.52 -35.53
N PRO A 20 -23.61 -7.73 -35.66
CA PRO A 20 -22.82 -8.41 -34.63
C PRO A 20 -21.35 -7.92 -34.59
N GLY A 21 -21.17 -6.61 -34.50
CA GLY A 21 -19.86 -5.98 -34.42
C GLY A 21 -19.88 -4.57 -33.82
N ARG A 22 -21.00 -4.15 -33.22
CA ARG A 22 -21.12 -2.81 -32.61
C ARG A 22 -20.96 -2.85 -31.10
N PRO A 23 -20.25 -1.87 -30.52
CA PRO A 23 -20.09 -1.77 -29.07
C PRO A 23 -21.44 -1.67 -28.39
N ASP A 24 -21.67 -2.48 -27.36
CA ASP A 24 -22.90 -2.45 -26.58
C ASP A 24 -23.03 -1.12 -25.84
N LEU A 25 -23.82 -0.22 -26.42
CA LEU A 25 -24.06 1.12 -25.88
C LEU A 25 -24.74 1.09 -24.51
N VAL A 26 -25.39 -0.02 -24.12
CA VAL A 26 -25.97 -0.20 -22.79
C VAL A 26 -24.87 -0.52 -21.77
N THR A 27 -23.92 -1.39 -22.13
CA THR A 27 -22.70 -1.64 -21.35
C THR A 27 -21.82 -0.39 -21.25
N ILE A 28 -21.62 0.35 -22.35
CA ILE A 28 -20.90 1.64 -22.35
C ILE A 28 -21.61 2.71 -21.52
N ARG A 29 -22.95 2.75 -21.52
CA ARG A 29 -23.70 3.68 -20.65
C ARG A 29 -23.64 3.27 -19.18
N ARG A 30 -23.56 1.97 -18.85
CA ARG A 30 -23.29 1.50 -17.48
C ARG A 30 -21.88 1.89 -17.01
N LEU A 31 -20.86 1.68 -17.83
CA LEU A 31 -19.47 2.13 -17.58
C LEU A 31 -19.38 3.66 -17.43
N GLY A 32 -20.14 4.41 -18.23
CA GLY A 32 -20.20 5.87 -18.17
C GLY A 32 -20.96 6.44 -16.96
N HIS A 33 -21.83 5.67 -16.31
CA HIS A 33 -22.52 6.08 -15.08
C HIS A 33 -21.67 5.83 -13.82
N ARG A 34 -20.86 4.76 -13.79
CA ARG A 34 -19.89 4.49 -12.70
C ARG A 34 -18.78 5.56 -12.66
N ARG A 35 -18.24 5.92 -13.84
CA ARG A 35 -17.25 7.03 -14.01
C ARG A 35 -17.70 8.40 -13.52
N ARG A 36 -19.00 8.68 -13.48
CA ARG A 36 -19.55 9.96 -12.97
C ARG A 36 -19.70 10.01 -11.46
N ARG A 37 -19.72 8.86 -10.77
CA ARG A 37 -19.77 8.80 -9.31
C ARG A 37 -18.38 8.90 -8.70
N VAL A 38 -17.39 8.23 -9.29
CA VAL A 38 -15.98 8.35 -8.85
C VAL A 38 -15.40 9.75 -9.09
N ARG A 39 -15.72 10.40 -10.23
CA ARG A 39 -15.32 11.81 -10.46
C ARG A 39 -16.08 12.84 -9.61
N GLY A 40 -17.14 12.45 -8.91
CA GLY A 40 -17.86 13.31 -7.98
C GLY A 40 -17.17 13.46 -6.63
N ALA A 41 -16.22 12.57 -6.31
CA ALA A 41 -15.54 12.55 -5.02
C ALA A 41 -14.35 13.53 -4.92
N LEU A 42 -13.73 13.98 -6.02
CA LEU A 42 -12.50 14.80 -5.93
C LEU A 42 -12.28 15.90 -6.99
N ALA A 43 -13.29 16.33 -7.76
CA ALA A 43 -13.08 17.34 -8.81
C ALA A 43 -13.91 18.62 -8.62
N GLY A 44 -13.36 19.58 -7.87
CA GLY A 44 -13.92 20.92 -7.67
C GLY A 44 -12.91 22.07 -7.83
N GLY A 45 -12.61 22.47 -9.08
CA GLY A 45 -12.03 23.78 -9.46
C GLY A 45 -10.53 23.98 -9.13
N VAL A 46 -9.68 24.67 -9.90
CA VAL A 46 -9.84 25.76 -10.87
C VAL A 46 -8.68 25.70 -11.89
N ALA A 47 -8.95 26.13 -13.13
CA ALA A 47 -7.97 26.28 -14.20
C ALA A 47 -6.99 27.45 -13.97
N ALA A 48 -5.70 27.24 -14.25
CA ALA A 48 -4.78 28.31 -14.65
C ALA A 48 -3.56 27.79 -15.44
N LEU A 49 -3.37 28.36 -16.63
CA LEU A 49 -2.18 28.31 -17.48
C LEU A 49 -1.03 29.12 -16.84
N VAL A 50 0.21 28.57 -16.73
CA VAL A 50 1.48 29.33 -16.91
C VAL A 50 2.59 28.41 -17.44
N VAL A 51 3.40 28.99 -18.32
CA VAL A 51 4.50 28.46 -19.14
C VAL A 51 5.87 28.60 -18.42
N ALA A 52 6.74 27.61 -18.68
CA ALA A 52 8.22 27.62 -18.67
C ALA A 52 9.04 27.68 -17.36
N GLY A 53 9.97 26.72 -17.24
CA GLY A 53 11.41 27.04 -17.15
C GLY A 53 12.13 26.87 -15.79
N SER A 54 12.88 25.78 -15.68
CA SER A 54 14.12 25.56 -14.90
C SER A 54 14.14 25.64 -13.36
N ALA A 55 14.54 24.50 -12.78
CA ALA A 55 15.46 24.29 -11.65
C ALA A 55 15.26 25.09 -10.34
N GLY A 56 14.91 24.37 -9.28
CA GLY A 56 15.01 24.84 -7.90
C GLY A 56 14.01 24.15 -7.00
N SER A 57 14.50 23.27 -6.13
CA SER A 57 13.73 22.60 -5.09
C SER A 57 13.11 23.62 -4.13
N GLY A 58 11.83 23.45 -3.83
CA GLY A 58 11.12 24.07 -2.70
C GLY A 58 10.27 25.29 -3.03
N ALA A 59 8.94 25.11 -3.11
CA ALA A 59 7.95 25.92 -2.38
C ALA A 59 6.51 25.41 -2.63
N LEU A 60 5.88 25.03 -1.52
CA LEU A 60 4.46 25.06 -1.16
C LEU A 60 3.55 25.94 -2.03
N LEU A 61 2.33 25.46 -2.33
CA LEU A 61 1.08 26.24 -2.26
C LEU A 61 -0.15 25.33 -2.00
N LEU A 62 -0.48 25.20 -0.71
CA LEU A 62 -1.81 25.26 -0.04
C LEU A 62 -3.03 24.54 -0.66
N GLY A 63 -3.38 23.42 -0.03
CA GLY A 63 -4.76 22.99 0.24
C GLY A 63 -4.80 22.48 1.69
N ASP A 64 -5.42 23.27 2.57
CA ASP A 64 -5.51 23.09 4.02
C ASP A 64 -6.77 22.24 4.30
N ASP A 65 -6.60 21.02 4.79
CA ASP A 65 -7.44 20.39 5.82
C ASP A 65 -6.84 19.04 6.21
N GLY A 66 -6.65 18.85 7.52
CA GLY A 66 -5.74 17.87 8.08
C GLY A 66 -6.25 16.43 8.08
N SER A 67 -5.49 15.55 7.46
CA SER A 67 -4.88 14.40 8.14
C SER A 67 -3.83 13.83 7.19
N THR A 68 -2.60 14.31 7.29
CA THR A 68 -1.49 13.54 6.76
C THR A 68 -1.35 12.33 7.67
N ALA A 69 -1.95 11.22 7.27
CA ALA A 69 -1.31 9.93 7.48
C ALA A 69 0.10 10.15 6.96
N ARG A 70 1.04 10.33 7.89
CA ARG A 70 2.45 10.27 7.55
C ARG A 70 2.59 8.84 7.07
N ASP A 71 2.67 8.66 5.76
CA ASP A 71 3.22 7.45 5.20
C ASP A 71 4.51 7.22 5.93
N SER A 72 4.47 6.26 6.84
CA SER A 72 5.65 5.70 7.46
C SER A 72 6.32 4.92 6.35
N VAL A 73 6.95 5.64 5.42
CA VAL A 73 7.88 5.07 4.47
C VAL A 73 8.94 4.40 5.33
N THR A 74 8.85 3.08 5.38
CA THR A 74 9.81 2.20 6.00
C THR A 74 11.16 2.46 5.34
N VAL A 75 11.95 3.39 5.87
CA VAL A 75 13.38 3.43 5.55
C VAL A 75 13.99 2.28 6.33
N ALA A 76 14.30 1.20 5.62
CA ALA A 76 14.90 0.03 6.22
C ALA A 76 16.33 0.33 6.70
N VAL A 77 16.76 -0.34 7.77
CA VAL A 77 18.15 -0.31 8.23
C VAL A 77 19.02 -0.93 7.14
N PRO A 78 20.13 -0.29 6.72
CA PRO A 78 21.05 -0.89 5.76
C PRO A 78 21.56 -2.27 6.23
N PRO A 79 21.65 -3.26 5.35
CA PRO A 79 21.99 -4.65 5.72
C PRO A 79 23.43 -4.84 6.22
N ASP A 80 24.27 -3.81 6.15
CA ASP A 80 25.66 -3.79 6.64
C ASP A 80 25.85 -2.95 7.91
N ALA A 81 24.77 -2.39 8.48
CA ALA A 81 24.85 -1.68 9.74
C ALA A 81 25.21 -2.63 10.89
N GLU A 82 26.02 -2.15 11.84
CA GLU A 82 26.23 -2.83 13.12
C GLU A 82 25.12 -2.46 14.11
N LEU A 83 24.81 -3.36 15.04
CA LEU A 83 23.86 -3.05 16.11
C LEU A 83 24.30 -1.80 16.87
N SER A 84 23.35 -0.88 17.08
CA SER A 84 23.58 0.23 17.98
C SER A 84 23.78 -0.29 19.42
N PRO A 85 24.50 0.43 20.30
CA PRO A 85 24.60 0.05 21.71
C PRO A 85 23.23 -0.10 22.41
N LEU A 86 22.21 0.62 21.92
CA LEU A 86 20.84 0.50 22.40
C LEU A 86 20.20 -0.82 21.94
N ALA A 87 20.40 -1.21 20.68
CA ALA A 87 19.92 -2.47 20.11
C ALA A 87 20.62 -3.69 20.74
N GLU A 88 21.94 -3.63 20.94
CA GLU A 88 22.68 -4.67 21.67
C GLU A 88 22.13 -4.89 23.08
N ARG A 89 21.84 -3.79 23.78
CA ARG A 89 21.23 -3.85 25.11
C ARG A 89 19.81 -4.41 25.07
N ALA A 90 19.01 -4.03 24.07
CA ALA A 90 17.67 -4.57 23.88
C ALA A 90 17.69 -6.08 23.64
N LEU A 91 18.61 -6.56 22.80
CA LEU A 91 18.83 -7.98 22.55
C LEU A 91 19.21 -8.74 23.82
N ALA A 92 20.01 -8.13 24.71
CA ALA A 92 20.47 -8.75 25.94
C ALA A 92 19.43 -8.72 27.08
N GLU A 93 18.64 -7.63 27.20
CA GLU A 93 17.81 -7.37 28.38
C GLU A 93 16.31 -7.57 28.15
N ILE A 94 15.80 -7.50 26.92
CA ILE A 94 14.36 -7.63 26.63
C ILE A 94 14.00 -9.09 26.35
N PRO A 95 13.15 -9.74 27.17
CA PRO A 95 12.72 -11.11 26.92
C PRO A 95 12.03 -11.24 25.56
N GLY A 96 12.44 -12.23 24.76
CA GLY A 96 11.90 -12.47 23.42
C GLY A 96 12.49 -11.60 22.32
N ALA A 97 13.45 -10.72 22.63
CA ALA A 97 14.21 -10.01 21.62
C ALA A 97 15.03 -10.98 20.75
N ARG A 98 15.06 -10.71 19.44
CA ARG A 98 15.84 -11.49 18.47
C ARG A 98 16.55 -10.56 17.51
N GLN A 99 17.81 -10.89 17.20
CA GLN A 99 18.52 -10.23 16.12
C GLN A 99 18.02 -10.82 14.79
N VAL A 100 17.71 -9.93 13.84
CA VAL A 100 17.11 -10.31 12.56
C VAL A 100 18.05 -10.03 11.39
N ASN A 101 18.93 -9.04 11.54
CA ASN A 101 20.08 -8.79 10.69
C ASN A 101 21.25 -8.18 11.49
N SER A 102 22.35 -7.80 10.85
CA SER A 102 23.53 -7.26 11.56
C SER A 102 23.26 -5.95 12.30
N GLY A 103 22.27 -5.17 11.86
CA GLY A 103 21.95 -3.82 12.35
C GLY A 103 20.62 -3.70 13.07
N GLU A 104 19.82 -4.76 13.13
CA GLU A 104 18.43 -4.70 13.59
C GLU A 104 18.08 -5.83 14.56
N VAL A 105 17.36 -5.43 15.61
CA VAL A 105 16.76 -6.29 16.62
C VAL A 105 15.25 -6.09 16.60
N VAL A 106 14.53 -7.20 16.60
CA VAL A 106 13.08 -7.21 16.80
C VAL A 106 12.79 -7.55 18.26
N ILE A 107 11.95 -6.73 18.90
CA ILE A 107 11.45 -6.95 20.26
C ILE A 107 9.94 -7.18 20.25
N PRO A 108 9.39 -7.99 21.18
CA PRO A 108 7.94 -8.17 21.29
C PRO A 108 7.21 -6.87 21.62
N ALA A 109 6.02 -6.66 21.05
CA ALA A 109 5.16 -5.56 21.46
C ALA A 109 4.62 -5.74 22.89
N PRO A 110 4.63 -4.69 23.72
CA PRO A 110 3.88 -4.66 24.96
C PRO A 110 2.39 -4.48 24.66
N GLU A 111 1.56 -4.88 25.62
CA GLU A 111 0.09 -4.86 25.48
C GLU A 111 -0.50 -3.43 25.39
N ASP A 112 0.15 -2.41 25.97
CA ASP A 112 -0.38 -1.03 26.03
C ASP A 112 0.29 -0.07 25.03
N ARG A 113 -0.31 0.03 23.84
CA ARG A 113 0.08 0.96 22.75
C ARG A 113 -0.43 2.38 22.99
N LEU A 114 0.31 3.40 22.53
CA LEU A 114 -0.30 4.73 22.34
C LEU A 114 -1.31 4.58 21.20
N PHE A 115 -2.59 4.64 21.55
CA PHE A 115 -3.69 4.45 20.61
C PHE A 115 -3.76 5.63 19.62
N MET A 116 -2.99 5.55 18.53
CA MET A 116 -3.21 6.34 17.31
C MET A 116 -3.68 5.48 16.12
N ALA A 117 -3.91 4.20 16.40
CA ALA A 117 -4.40 3.22 15.45
C ALA A 117 -5.86 3.49 15.06
N GLN A 118 -6.08 3.66 13.77
CA GLN A 118 -7.37 3.89 13.17
C GLN A 118 -8.11 2.56 12.99
N ARG A 119 -9.05 2.26 13.88
CA ARG A 119 -9.85 1.03 13.74
C ARG A 119 -10.63 1.04 12.43
N VAL A 120 -10.80 -0.12 11.83
CA VAL A 120 -11.59 -0.28 10.61
C VAL A 120 -12.47 -1.50 10.69
N GLU A 121 -13.66 -1.39 10.10
CA GLU A 121 -14.55 -2.54 9.93
C GLU A 121 -14.14 -3.28 8.67
N VAL A 122 -13.97 -4.60 8.78
CA VAL A 122 -13.58 -5.46 7.67
C VAL A 122 -14.74 -6.35 7.26
N VAL A 123 -14.95 -6.44 5.94
CA VAL A 123 -15.92 -7.35 5.33
C VAL A 123 -15.23 -8.68 5.02
N GLY A 124 -15.89 -9.78 5.40
CA GLY A 124 -15.38 -11.12 5.14
C GLY A 124 -14.21 -11.50 6.05
N GLN A 125 -13.44 -12.51 5.62
CA GLN A 125 -12.27 -13.00 6.35
C GLN A 125 -11.01 -12.33 5.78
N PRO A 126 -10.22 -11.62 6.59
CA PRO A 126 -8.92 -11.11 6.15
C PRO A 126 -7.97 -12.25 5.82
N VAL A 127 -7.07 -12.00 4.88
CA VAL A 127 -6.05 -12.94 4.44
C VAL A 127 -4.72 -12.54 5.07
N GLU A 128 -4.08 -13.46 5.79
CA GLU A 128 -2.78 -13.21 6.38
C GLU A 128 -1.71 -13.09 5.29
N LEU A 129 -0.91 -12.03 5.37
CA LEU A 129 0.24 -11.81 4.51
C LEU A 129 1.48 -12.46 5.12
N PRO A 130 2.47 -12.89 4.31
CA PRO A 130 3.67 -13.57 4.79
C PRO A 130 4.64 -12.68 5.58
N ARG A 131 4.20 -11.49 6.04
CA ARG A 131 5.03 -10.49 6.70
C ARG A 131 4.31 -9.89 7.89
N HIS A 132 5.04 -9.77 9.00
CA HIS A 132 4.59 -9.03 10.18
C HIS A 132 4.66 -7.51 9.97
N TYR A 133 3.92 -6.79 10.79
CA TYR A 133 4.03 -5.34 10.90
C TYR A 133 5.02 -4.98 12.02
N TYR A 134 5.73 -3.86 11.86
CA TYR A 134 6.70 -3.40 12.85
C TYR A 134 6.58 -1.90 13.10
N TYR A 135 6.56 -1.50 14.36
CA TYR A 135 6.64 -0.09 14.77
C TYR A 135 7.98 0.23 15.44
N GLY A 136 8.32 1.52 15.59
CA GLY A 136 9.40 1.95 16.47
C GLY A 136 8.98 2.02 17.94
N VAL A 137 9.95 2.07 18.85
CA VAL A 137 9.71 2.06 20.31
C VAL A 137 8.84 3.23 20.78
N THR A 138 9.05 4.42 20.23
CA THR A 138 8.38 5.67 20.66
C THR A 138 6.96 5.83 20.11
N THR A 139 6.45 4.86 19.34
CA THR A 139 5.00 4.76 19.03
C THR A 139 4.18 4.20 20.20
N TYR A 140 4.84 3.75 21.27
CA TYR A 140 4.21 3.22 22.48
C TYR A 140 4.39 4.18 23.66
N ARG A 141 3.67 3.97 24.76
CA ARG A 141 3.82 4.81 25.95
C ARG A 141 5.20 4.61 26.59
N ALA A 142 5.84 5.68 27.05
CA ALA A 142 7.10 5.56 27.78
C ALA A 142 7.01 4.59 28.99
N SER A 143 5.84 4.52 29.64
CA SER A 143 5.61 3.68 30.83
C SER A 143 5.61 2.18 30.57
N VAL A 144 5.48 1.73 29.31
CA VAL A 144 5.46 0.29 28.98
C VAL A 144 6.84 -0.28 28.67
N TRP A 145 7.85 0.59 28.62
CA TRP A 145 9.23 0.23 28.34
C TRP A 145 10.12 0.48 29.56
N PRO A 146 11.27 -0.22 29.66
CA PRO A 146 12.35 0.25 30.50
C PRO A 146 12.73 1.68 30.10
N ALA A 147 12.90 2.58 31.07
CA ALA A 147 13.16 4.01 30.82
C ALA A 147 14.35 4.21 29.85
N TRP A 148 15.41 3.40 30.00
CA TRP A 148 16.59 3.47 29.14
C TRP A 148 16.29 3.17 27.66
N LEU A 149 15.29 2.34 27.36
CA LEU A 149 14.93 1.97 26.00
C LEU A 149 14.18 3.13 25.35
N TYR A 150 13.12 3.61 26.01
CA TYR A 150 12.32 4.71 25.47
C TYR A 150 13.11 6.03 25.39
N GLU A 151 13.76 6.45 26.48
CA GLU A 151 14.56 7.69 26.49
C GLU A 151 15.77 7.57 25.55
N GLY A 152 16.35 6.38 25.43
CA GLY A 152 17.43 6.09 24.50
C GLY A 152 16.99 6.24 23.05
N THR A 153 15.85 5.65 22.68
CA THR A 153 15.27 5.78 21.34
C THR A 153 14.89 7.22 21.05
N GLU A 154 14.11 7.87 21.92
CA GLU A 154 13.69 9.26 21.72
C GLU A 154 14.90 10.20 21.53
N LYS A 155 15.96 10.00 22.32
CA LYS A 155 17.20 10.76 22.17
C LYS A 155 17.87 10.53 20.81
N ALA A 156 17.89 9.29 20.31
CA ALA A 156 18.45 8.95 19.02
C ALA A 156 17.62 9.58 17.88
N GLU A 157 16.30 9.44 17.91
CA GLU A 157 15.38 10.04 16.94
C GLU A 157 15.54 11.57 16.90
N ARG A 158 15.60 12.24 18.06
CA ARG A 158 15.84 13.68 18.15
C ARG A 158 17.21 14.11 17.67
N ALA A 159 18.23 13.25 17.80
CA ALA A 159 19.56 13.53 17.28
C ALA A 159 19.60 13.43 15.73
N ALA A 160 18.69 12.64 15.16
CA ALA A 160 18.46 12.53 13.72
C ALA A 160 17.41 13.54 13.21
N ALA A 161 17.08 14.57 14.00
CA ALA A 161 16.13 15.59 13.58
C ALA A 161 16.56 16.29 12.30
N GLU A 162 15.57 16.63 11.49
CA GLU A 162 15.72 17.44 10.28
C GLU A 162 16.18 18.87 10.63
N PRO A 163 16.69 19.65 9.65
CA PRO A 163 17.15 21.03 9.89
C PRO A 163 16.10 21.97 10.51
N ASP A 164 14.81 21.67 10.37
CA ASP A 164 13.71 22.42 10.97
C ASP A 164 13.41 22.02 12.44
N GLY A 165 14.14 21.04 12.98
CA GLY A 165 13.99 20.50 14.33
C GLY A 165 12.87 19.48 14.48
N SER A 166 12.18 19.12 13.40
CA SER A 166 11.26 17.99 13.39
C SER A 166 12.03 16.67 13.40
N TYR A 167 11.45 15.64 14.02
CA TYR A 167 12.01 14.29 13.98
C TYR A 167 10.87 13.29 13.86
N GLY A 168 11.14 12.17 13.19
CA GLY A 168 10.21 11.05 13.13
C GLY A 168 10.16 10.35 14.48
N ALA A 169 9.01 10.38 15.14
CA ALA A 169 8.75 9.47 16.25
C ALA A 169 8.38 8.09 15.69
N GLY A 170 8.92 7.03 16.27
CA GLY A 170 8.69 5.66 15.84
C GLY A 170 9.62 5.21 14.72
N THR A 171 10.75 5.88 14.52
CA THR A 171 11.70 5.49 13.48
C THR A 171 12.55 4.30 13.92
N ARG A 172 12.80 3.40 12.98
CA ARG A 172 13.45 2.10 13.23
C ARG A 172 14.90 2.10 12.75
N ASP A 173 15.17 2.87 11.71
CA ASP A 173 16.48 3.06 11.07
C ASP A 173 17.53 3.63 12.01
N VAL A 174 17.17 4.62 12.84
CA VAL A 174 18.15 5.31 13.71
C VAL A 174 18.61 4.45 14.89
N THR A 175 17.74 3.56 15.39
CA THR A 175 18.05 2.74 16.56
C THR A 175 18.41 1.29 16.23
N GLY A 176 17.97 0.79 15.07
CA GLY A 176 18.04 -0.64 14.77
C GLY A 176 17.10 -1.47 15.65
N ILE A 177 16.00 -0.89 16.14
CA ILE A 177 15.04 -1.57 17.01
C ILE A 177 13.64 -1.50 16.40
N SER A 178 13.10 -2.67 16.10
CA SER A 178 11.74 -2.88 15.59
C SER A 178 10.89 -3.57 16.64
N VAL A 179 9.67 -3.06 16.86
CA VAL A 179 8.69 -3.68 17.75
C VAL A 179 7.74 -4.53 16.92
N ASP A 180 7.72 -5.84 17.14
CA ASP A 180 6.88 -6.80 16.43
C ASP A 180 5.41 -6.61 16.80
N VAL A 181 4.62 -6.15 15.84
CA VAL A 181 3.20 -5.82 16.05
C VAL A 181 2.29 -7.03 15.89
N GLY A 182 2.79 -8.08 15.23
CA GLY A 182 2.03 -9.25 14.81
C GLY A 182 1.86 -9.34 13.29
N PRO A 183 1.08 -10.33 12.81
CA PRO A 183 0.85 -10.54 11.39
C PRO A 183 0.12 -9.35 10.74
N ARG A 184 0.37 -9.18 9.44
CA ARG A 184 -0.39 -8.27 8.58
C ARG A 184 -1.45 -9.05 7.83
N TYR A 185 -2.53 -8.35 7.50
CA TYR A 185 -3.62 -8.92 6.74
C TYR A 185 -3.99 -8.02 5.57
N LEU A 186 -4.32 -8.65 4.45
CA LEU A 186 -5.06 -8.04 3.37
C LEU A 186 -6.55 -8.18 3.66
N ALA A 187 -7.30 -7.09 3.58
CA ALA A 187 -8.69 -7.02 4.00
C ALA A 187 -9.53 -6.15 3.06
N CYS A 188 -10.84 -6.40 3.00
CA CYS A 188 -11.80 -5.46 2.42
C CYS A 188 -12.32 -4.53 3.51
N ALA A 189 -11.77 -3.32 3.59
CA ALA A 189 -12.05 -2.33 4.62
C ALA A 189 -13.24 -1.43 4.21
N LEU A 190 -14.22 -1.26 5.11
CA LEU A 190 -15.32 -0.34 4.87
C LEU A 190 -14.86 1.12 4.95
N PRO A 191 -15.38 1.99 4.06
CA PRO A 191 -15.14 3.42 4.12
C PRO A 191 -15.62 3.99 5.46
N ARG A 192 -14.85 4.92 6.02
CA ARG A 192 -15.20 5.58 7.28
C ARG A 192 -15.63 7.02 7.01
N ALA A 193 -16.82 7.37 7.51
CA ALA A 193 -17.37 8.73 7.41
C ALA A 193 -16.45 9.79 8.03
N GLU A 194 -15.70 9.43 9.08
CA GLU A 194 -14.70 10.31 9.70
C GLU A 194 -13.50 10.63 8.80
N TRP A 195 -13.29 9.86 7.72
CA TRP A 195 -12.27 10.10 6.69
C TRP A 195 -12.88 10.61 5.39
N GLY A 196 -14.15 11.04 5.42
CA GLY A 196 -14.87 11.51 4.25
C GLY A 196 -15.44 10.41 3.34
N GLY A 197 -15.38 9.15 3.76
CA GLY A 197 -15.98 8.03 3.03
C GLY A 197 -17.50 7.99 3.17
N ASP A 198 -18.20 7.62 2.10
CA ASP A 198 -19.65 7.37 2.16
C ASP A 198 -19.88 5.95 2.74
N PRO A 199 -20.65 5.77 3.83
CA PRO A 199 -20.95 4.43 4.35
C PRO A 199 -21.71 3.54 3.37
N ASP A 200 -22.29 4.10 2.30
CA ASP A 200 -22.93 3.34 1.23
C ASP A 200 -21.94 2.90 0.12
N ASP A 201 -20.69 3.36 0.16
CA ASP A 201 -19.65 2.93 -0.78
C ASP A 201 -19.19 1.48 -0.48
N PRO A 202 -18.79 0.73 -1.52
CA PRO A 202 -18.24 -0.61 -1.31
C PRO A 202 -16.95 -0.56 -0.49
N CYS A 203 -16.62 -1.65 0.20
CA CYS A 203 -15.32 -1.78 0.84
C CYS A 203 -14.19 -1.71 -0.20
N SER A 204 -13.02 -1.25 0.24
CA SER A 204 -11.82 -1.15 -0.58
C SER A 204 -10.71 -2.03 0.00
N PRO A 205 -9.83 -2.59 -0.83
CA PRO A 205 -8.72 -3.38 -0.32
C PRO A 205 -7.77 -2.51 0.51
N ALA A 206 -7.33 -3.05 1.64
CA ALA A 206 -6.45 -2.37 2.57
C ALA A 206 -5.55 -3.35 3.29
N ILE A 207 -4.41 -2.85 3.76
CA ILE A 207 -3.58 -3.57 4.70
C ILE A 207 -4.00 -3.19 6.12
N VAL A 208 -4.25 -4.22 6.91
CA VAL A 208 -4.66 -4.09 8.32
C VAL A 208 -3.79 -4.95 9.22
N THR A 209 -3.78 -4.62 10.51
CA THR A 209 -3.22 -5.46 11.56
C THR A 209 -4.32 -5.88 12.54
N ASP A 210 -4.26 -7.11 13.05
CA ASP A 210 -5.18 -7.57 14.08
C ASP A 210 -4.68 -7.17 15.46
N HIS A 211 -5.48 -6.39 16.18
CA HIS A 211 -5.24 -6.06 17.58
C HIS A 211 -6.37 -6.72 18.36
N SER A 212 -6.14 -7.94 18.83
CA SER A 212 -7.13 -8.84 19.45
C SER A 212 -8.16 -8.20 20.41
N ASP A 213 -7.79 -7.14 21.14
CA ASP A 213 -8.70 -6.42 22.06
C ASP A 213 -9.52 -5.28 21.41
N SER A 214 -9.08 -4.81 20.24
CA SER A 214 -9.62 -3.64 19.55
C SER A 214 -10.14 -3.92 18.13
N GLY A 215 -9.93 -5.13 17.60
CA GLY A 215 -10.23 -5.51 16.22
C GLY A 215 -9.14 -5.04 15.25
N TYR A 216 -9.51 -4.94 13.98
CA TYR A 216 -8.57 -4.55 12.92
C TYR A 216 -8.25 -3.06 12.94
N VAL A 217 -6.97 -2.78 12.72
CA VAL A 217 -6.43 -1.43 12.59
C VAL A 217 -5.99 -1.23 11.15
N PHE A 218 -6.43 -0.13 10.56
CA PHE A 218 -6.01 0.30 9.24
C PHE A 218 -4.56 0.77 9.28
N GLU A 219 -3.74 0.22 8.38
CA GLU A 219 -2.39 0.72 8.13
C GLU A 219 -2.40 1.66 6.92
N TYR A 220 -2.86 1.15 5.77
CA TYR A 220 -3.02 1.92 4.54
C TYR A 220 -3.93 1.20 3.53
N GLY A 221 -4.48 1.94 2.57
CA GLY A 221 -5.32 1.42 1.50
C GLY A 221 -4.48 0.96 0.31
N LEU A 222 -4.96 -0.07 -0.39
CA LEU A 222 -4.40 -0.50 -1.68
C LEU A 222 -5.28 0.08 -2.79
N GLY A 223 -5.15 1.37 -3.03
CA GLY A 223 -6.03 2.03 -3.99
C GLY A 223 -5.39 3.28 -4.52
N THR A 224 -4.83 3.19 -5.72
CA THR A 224 -4.87 4.35 -6.60
C THR A 224 -6.13 4.31 -7.44
N ASP A 225 -6.31 5.30 -8.31
CA ASP A 225 -7.55 5.49 -9.08
C ASP A 225 -7.93 4.25 -9.94
N ASP A 226 -6.99 3.32 -10.17
CA ASP A 226 -7.14 2.22 -11.13
C ASP A 226 -7.02 0.78 -10.55
N PHE A 227 -6.71 0.56 -9.26
CA PHE A 227 -6.31 -0.75 -8.69
C PHE A 227 -7.29 -1.91 -8.94
N LEU A 228 -8.59 -1.58 -9.00
CA LEU A 228 -9.68 -2.51 -9.36
C LEU A 228 -10.64 -1.85 -10.36
N THR A 229 -10.14 -0.93 -11.18
CA THR A 229 -10.97 -0.32 -12.22
C THR A 229 -11.19 -1.35 -13.32
N ASP A 230 -12.46 -1.67 -13.63
CA ASP A 230 -12.80 -2.63 -14.67
C ASP A 230 -11.98 -2.40 -15.97
N GLY A 231 -11.22 -3.41 -16.39
CA GLY A 231 -10.34 -3.40 -17.56
C GLY A 231 -9.02 -2.63 -17.41
N ALA A 232 -8.67 -2.18 -16.20
CA ALA A 232 -7.33 -1.69 -15.88
C ALA A 232 -6.33 -2.86 -15.87
N PRO A 233 -5.04 -2.58 -16.18
CA PRO A 233 -3.98 -3.56 -15.95
C PRO A 233 -3.82 -3.84 -14.45
N MET A 234 -3.12 -4.92 -14.13
CA MET A 234 -2.66 -5.26 -12.79
C MET A 234 -1.97 -4.05 -12.16
N GLU A 235 -2.32 -3.80 -10.90
CA GLU A 235 -1.66 -2.81 -10.07
C GLU A 235 -0.93 -3.51 -8.93
N VAL A 236 0.34 -3.16 -8.72
CA VAL A 236 1.21 -3.79 -7.74
C VAL A 236 1.62 -2.80 -6.67
N PHE A 237 1.31 -3.11 -5.43
CA PHE A 237 1.94 -2.51 -4.26
C PHE A 237 3.16 -3.35 -3.86
N ALA A 238 4.33 -2.71 -3.71
CA ALA A 238 5.55 -3.39 -3.31
C ALA A 238 6.26 -2.64 -2.17
N GLU A 239 6.59 -3.36 -1.09
CA GLU A 239 7.33 -2.83 0.05
C GLU A 239 8.60 -3.66 0.30
N GLU A 240 9.75 -3.00 0.19
CA GLU A 240 11.03 -3.59 0.54
C GLU A 240 11.15 -3.84 2.06
N SER A 241 11.92 -4.86 2.42
CA SER A 241 12.31 -5.19 3.77
C SER A 241 13.72 -5.74 3.77
N TYR A 242 14.47 -5.37 4.80
CA TYR A 242 15.82 -5.90 5.03
C TYR A 242 15.87 -6.62 6.37
N ILE A 243 14.70 -6.88 6.96
CA ILE A 243 14.60 -7.32 8.34
C ILE A 243 15.28 -8.68 8.55
N SER A 244 15.24 -9.59 7.59
CA SER A 244 15.92 -10.89 7.63
C SER A 244 17.42 -10.84 7.29
N GLY A 245 17.95 -9.65 6.97
CA GLY A 245 19.35 -9.41 6.59
C GLY A 245 19.59 -9.41 5.09
N ASP A 246 18.71 -10.05 4.33
CA ASP A 246 18.66 -9.93 2.89
C ASP A 246 17.53 -8.98 2.47
N LEU A 247 17.72 -8.29 1.34
CA LEU A 247 16.62 -7.55 0.72
C LEU A 247 15.53 -8.54 0.32
N THR A 248 14.32 -8.27 0.76
CA THR A 248 13.09 -8.95 0.38
C THR A 248 12.05 -7.91 -0.01
N THR A 249 11.17 -8.25 -0.93
CA THR A 249 10.07 -7.39 -1.36
C THR A 249 8.78 -8.12 -1.05
N LEU A 250 7.95 -7.57 -0.14
CA LEU A 250 6.55 -7.98 -0.08
C LEU A 250 5.83 -7.30 -1.24
N ALA A 251 5.22 -8.08 -2.11
CA ALA A 251 4.39 -7.57 -3.18
C ALA A 251 2.97 -8.09 -3.08
N VAL A 252 2.01 -7.19 -3.29
CA VAL A 252 0.58 -7.47 -3.34
C VAL A 252 0.05 -6.84 -4.62
N ALA A 253 -0.61 -7.62 -5.46
CA ALA A 253 -1.17 -7.15 -6.71
C ALA A 253 -2.66 -7.45 -6.80
N GLY A 254 -3.41 -6.51 -7.38
CA GLY A 254 -4.83 -6.65 -7.71
C GLY A 254 -5.03 -6.87 -9.21
N LEU A 255 -6.00 -7.69 -9.57
CA LEU A 255 -6.44 -7.90 -10.94
C LEU A 255 -7.97 -7.88 -11.01
N ASP A 256 -8.48 -7.22 -12.05
CA ASP A 256 -9.88 -7.35 -12.48
C ASP A 256 -10.16 -8.78 -12.93
N GLY A 257 -11.19 -9.40 -12.34
CA GLY A 257 -11.58 -10.77 -12.61
C GLY A 257 -11.12 -11.78 -11.55
N ALA A 258 -11.87 -12.87 -11.41
CA ALA A 258 -11.62 -13.95 -10.46
C ALA A 258 -11.06 -15.23 -11.11
N ASP A 259 -10.49 -15.12 -12.32
CA ASP A 259 -10.03 -16.28 -13.11
C ASP A 259 -8.58 -16.68 -12.82
N VAL A 260 -7.87 -15.93 -11.97
CA VAL A 260 -6.47 -16.23 -11.62
C VAL A 260 -6.42 -17.51 -10.80
N ALA A 261 -5.64 -18.49 -11.27
CA ALA A 261 -5.41 -19.76 -10.58
C ALA A 261 -3.97 -19.88 -10.04
N ARG A 262 -3.04 -19.09 -10.59
CA ARG A 262 -1.61 -19.14 -10.23
C ARG A 262 -0.93 -17.82 -10.55
N ALA A 263 0.04 -17.42 -9.74
CA ALA A 263 0.91 -16.28 -10.02
C ALA A 263 2.38 -16.63 -9.82
N GLU A 264 3.25 -16.06 -10.67
CA GLU A 264 4.70 -16.08 -10.52
C GLU A 264 5.22 -14.67 -10.29
N PHE A 265 5.97 -14.49 -9.21
CA PHE A 265 6.72 -13.28 -8.91
C PHE A 265 8.18 -13.49 -9.31
N ILE A 266 8.71 -12.56 -10.10
CA ILE A 266 10.03 -12.70 -10.72
C ILE A 266 10.90 -11.50 -10.30
N SER A 267 11.98 -11.79 -9.58
CA SER A 267 12.98 -10.78 -9.18
C SER A 267 13.82 -10.32 -10.37
N ALA A 268 14.55 -9.22 -10.20
CA ALA A 268 15.44 -8.66 -11.20
C ALA A 268 16.58 -9.61 -11.63
N ASP A 269 16.98 -10.55 -10.76
CA ASP A 269 17.97 -11.60 -11.07
C ASP A 269 17.36 -12.84 -11.76
N GLY A 270 16.04 -12.86 -11.96
CA GLY A 270 15.30 -13.94 -12.59
C GLY A 270 14.84 -15.06 -11.66
N THR A 271 15.08 -14.95 -10.35
CA THR A 271 14.51 -15.85 -9.34
C THR A 271 12.98 -15.79 -9.40
N ARG A 272 12.34 -16.95 -9.31
CA ARG A 272 10.88 -17.08 -9.37
C ARG A 272 10.33 -17.58 -8.04
N VAL A 273 9.30 -16.91 -7.55
CA VAL A 273 8.53 -17.28 -6.37
C VAL A 273 7.09 -17.51 -6.78
N GLU A 274 6.52 -18.64 -6.41
CA GLU A 274 5.09 -18.88 -6.58
C GLU A 274 4.32 -18.03 -5.57
N GLY A 275 3.39 -17.24 -6.06
CA GLY A 275 2.54 -16.38 -5.22
C GLY A 275 1.33 -17.11 -4.68
N GLN A 276 0.82 -16.63 -3.56
CA GLN A 276 -0.52 -16.99 -3.09
C GLN A 276 -1.56 -16.25 -3.93
N VAL A 277 -2.67 -16.93 -4.23
CA VAL A 277 -3.78 -16.40 -5.03
C VAL A 277 -5.05 -16.46 -4.19
N GLU A 278 -5.73 -15.32 -4.10
CA GLU A 278 -7.01 -15.13 -3.42
C GLU A 278 -8.04 -14.58 -4.42
N ALA A 279 -8.53 -15.46 -5.29
CA ALA A 279 -9.52 -15.14 -6.30
C ALA A 279 -10.94 -15.19 -5.72
N GLY A 280 -11.67 -14.08 -5.77
CA GLY A 280 -13.03 -13.98 -5.26
C GLY A 280 -13.16 -14.03 -3.72
N THR A 281 -12.05 -14.12 -2.99
CA THR A 281 -12.06 -14.25 -1.51
C THR A 281 -12.42 -12.94 -0.84
N LEU A 282 -11.67 -11.88 -1.16
CA LEU A 282 -11.83 -10.57 -0.53
C LEU A 282 -12.92 -9.74 -1.23
N MET A 283 -12.97 -9.83 -2.55
CA MET A 283 -13.93 -9.17 -3.42
C MET A 283 -14.31 -10.16 -4.52
N THR A 284 -15.61 -10.44 -4.67
CA THR A 284 -16.12 -11.61 -5.43
C THR A 284 -15.70 -11.64 -6.90
N GLU A 285 -15.49 -10.47 -7.52
CA GLU A 285 -15.18 -10.34 -8.95
C GLU A 285 -13.69 -10.07 -9.20
N GLU A 286 -12.86 -10.07 -8.15
CA GLU A 286 -11.46 -9.65 -8.23
C GLU A 286 -10.50 -10.76 -7.78
N SER A 287 -9.24 -10.66 -8.19
CA SER A 287 -8.18 -11.53 -7.70
C SER A 287 -7.08 -10.72 -7.02
N PHE A 288 -6.62 -11.21 -5.88
CA PHE A 288 -5.42 -10.70 -5.24
C PHE A 288 -4.33 -11.76 -5.28
N VAL A 289 -3.10 -11.34 -5.59
CA VAL A 289 -1.94 -12.21 -5.57
C VAL A 289 -0.82 -11.57 -4.76
N PHE A 290 -0.11 -12.35 -3.95
CA PHE A 290 0.96 -11.82 -3.11
C PHE A 290 2.07 -12.83 -2.83
N ALA A 291 3.27 -12.31 -2.59
CA ALA A 291 4.45 -13.09 -2.21
C ALA A 291 5.48 -12.22 -1.48
N GLU A 292 6.36 -12.88 -0.72
CA GLU A 292 7.65 -12.32 -0.34
C GLU A 292 8.72 -12.79 -1.33
N VAL A 293 9.39 -11.84 -1.97
CA VAL A 293 10.30 -12.09 -3.10
C VAL A 293 11.71 -11.68 -2.69
N PRO A 294 12.72 -12.56 -2.81
CA PRO A 294 14.11 -12.16 -2.60
C PRO A 294 14.55 -11.08 -3.59
N GLY A 295 15.21 -10.04 -3.08
CA GLY A 295 15.70 -8.91 -3.87
C GLY A 295 14.61 -8.00 -4.39
N THR A 296 14.94 -7.25 -5.45
CA THR A 296 14.02 -6.33 -6.12
C THR A 296 13.08 -7.09 -7.03
N LEU A 297 11.77 -6.92 -6.83
CA LEU A 297 10.74 -7.45 -7.74
C LEU A 297 10.82 -6.74 -9.10
N ALA A 298 10.80 -7.51 -10.20
CA ALA A 298 10.86 -6.98 -11.56
C ALA A 298 9.59 -7.27 -12.38
N ARG A 299 8.88 -8.35 -12.09
CA ARG A 299 7.74 -8.78 -12.90
C ARG A 299 6.79 -9.69 -12.12
N ILE A 300 5.50 -9.63 -12.43
CA ILE A 300 4.47 -10.57 -11.97
C ILE A 300 3.77 -11.17 -13.20
N VAL A 301 3.54 -12.47 -13.20
CA VAL A 301 2.76 -13.15 -14.26
C VAL A 301 1.61 -13.91 -13.62
N ALA A 302 0.38 -13.60 -14.02
CA ALA A 302 -0.83 -14.26 -13.59
C ALA A 302 -1.33 -15.24 -14.65
N TYR A 303 -1.78 -16.41 -14.22
CA TYR A 303 -2.22 -17.50 -15.09
C TYR A 303 -3.61 -17.97 -14.71
N ASP A 304 -4.38 -18.40 -15.70
CA ASP A 304 -5.65 -19.08 -15.51
C ASP A 304 -5.46 -20.56 -15.14
N ALA A 305 -6.57 -21.27 -14.93
CA ALA A 305 -6.56 -22.69 -14.59
C ALA A 305 -6.06 -23.61 -15.74
N ALA A 306 -6.07 -23.13 -16.99
CA ALA A 306 -5.51 -23.85 -18.14
C ALA A 306 -3.99 -23.64 -18.26
N GLY A 307 -3.43 -22.68 -17.51
CA GLY A 307 -2.04 -22.28 -17.57
C GLY A 307 -1.76 -21.21 -18.63
N GLU A 308 -2.80 -20.62 -19.21
CA GLU A 308 -2.68 -19.48 -20.12
C GLU A 308 -2.39 -18.21 -19.31
N VAL A 309 -1.60 -17.32 -19.90
CA VAL A 309 -1.25 -16.04 -19.26
C VAL A 309 -2.47 -15.11 -19.34
N ILE A 310 -3.01 -14.75 -18.18
CA ILE A 310 -4.02 -13.69 -18.06
C ILE A 310 -3.32 -12.34 -18.19
N GLU A 311 -2.24 -12.17 -17.43
CA GLU A 311 -1.47 -10.93 -17.42
C GLU A 311 0.01 -11.18 -17.20
N ASP A 312 0.82 -10.35 -17.85
CA ASP A 312 2.26 -10.33 -17.77
C ASP A 312 2.73 -8.90 -17.47
N HIS A 313 2.87 -8.60 -16.18
CA HIS A 313 3.09 -7.26 -15.69
C HIS A 313 4.57 -7.02 -15.36
N GLN A 314 5.20 -6.10 -16.10
CA GLN A 314 6.57 -5.68 -15.83
C GLN A 314 6.56 -4.42 -14.97
N LEU A 315 7.20 -4.51 -13.81
CA LEU A 315 7.35 -3.37 -12.93
C LEU A 315 8.30 -2.37 -13.60
N ARG A 316 7.91 -1.10 -13.61
CA ARG A 316 8.74 -0.02 -14.16
C ARG A 316 9.58 0.61 -13.05
N ASP A 317 10.78 1.03 -13.40
CA ASP A 317 11.57 1.92 -12.53
C ASP A 317 10.80 3.25 -12.41
N CYS A 318 10.52 3.70 -11.19
CA CYS A 318 9.86 4.98 -11.01
C CYS A 318 10.87 6.13 -11.04
N ASP A 319 10.58 7.15 -11.84
CA ASP A 319 11.32 8.41 -11.85
C ASP A 319 10.87 9.35 -10.70
N THR A 320 9.74 9.09 -10.04
CA THR A 320 9.24 9.87 -8.89
C THR A 320 8.63 9.00 -7.76
N PRO A 321 8.72 9.43 -6.48
CA PRO A 321 8.31 8.61 -5.34
C PRO A 321 6.80 8.34 -5.23
N VAL A 322 5.95 9.26 -5.70
CA VAL A 322 4.48 9.17 -5.58
C VAL A 322 3.89 8.18 -6.60
N GLU A 323 4.56 8.02 -7.75
CA GLU A 323 4.17 7.02 -8.76
C GLU A 323 4.71 5.62 -8.45
N CYS A 324 5.45 5.44 -7.34
CA CYS A 324 6.00 4.14 -6.94
C CYS A 324 5.03 3.24 -6.16
N GLU A 325 3.91 3.78 -5.70
CA GLU A 325 2.87 3.01 -4.99
C GLU A 325 2.10 2.08 -5.94
N VAL A 326 2.24 2.32 -7.25
CA VAL A 326 1.59 1.64 -8.39
C VAL A 326 2.68 1.09 -9.31
N ARG A 327 3.15 -0.12 -9.04
CA ARG A 327 4.11 -0.78 -9.93
C ARG A 327 3.46 -1.75 -10.89
#